data_AF-A0A0C2W7M8-F1
#
_entry.id   AF-A0A0C2W7M8-F1
#
_cell.length_a   1.000
_cell.length_b   1.000
_cell.length_c   1.000
_cell.angle_alpha   90.00
_cell.angle_beta   90.00
_cell.angle_gamma   90.00
#
_symmetry.space_group_name_H-M   'P 1'
#
loop_
_entity.id
_entity.type
_entity.pdbx_description
1 polymer ?
#
loop_
_entity_poly.entity_id
_entity_poly.type
_entity_poly.pdbx_seq_one_letter_code
_entity_poly.pdbx_strand_id
1 'polypeptide(L)'
;MSSPQTVPLPGTAIKSITNENRYLENFVSMIKKKLLLENKYIADLKLLRESWDPRWIESGLSPLISPILDYINSEIEYKANACAEISSRLEGISSVIPPGLHDEGDFKPFKMPAMLELPCKAYEKCRKSIISTKAENSPTKPQLGQVEENIQDPAGLILSQKNRDFRKAAKWQNRAVKEAGRWYTQYLPGIIDRHQQCSEDIKMFLLGVFNSFSHSISPRYEEAEKEAEHHLLQKRGYYNYVDDVEISRPIFGLGPEATVALVNRLWDANYQDLALGGWSLLDIRTHASMFERAGMAVRHVGDLERKYILAYAFYSDAPLIPIPKEEIAMYRKAKAATHPDGIPRNKIGSVLNHTLQTVRQKVLQIIAHLEQRVRIATSDEGSDWARIASYLCHNYNAAEVIRDIARKWNYDRDRPLPVGVERHPGTSRLVWKKTGEAFTGQV
;
A
#
# COMPACT_ATOMS: atom_id res chain seq x y z
N MET A 1 21.75 21.48 -11.48
CA MET A 1 21.19 22.07 -12.70
C MET A 1 19.69 22.24 -12.50
N SER A 2 19.26 23.45 -12.15
CA SER A 2 17.85 23.80 -11.97
C SER A 2 17.18 23.85 -13.34
N SER A 3 16.09 23.14 -13.56
CA SER A 3 15.35 23.28 -14.81
C SER A 3 14.84 24.72 -14.95
N PRO A 4 14.76 25.28 -16.16
CA PRO A 4 14.20 26.61 -16.37
C PRO A 4 12.76 26.61 -15.83
N GLN A 5 12.50 27.46 -14.84
CA GLN A 5 11.17 27.67 -14.29
C GLN A 5 10.25 28.11 -15.44
N THR A 6 9.41 27.19 -15.89
CA THR A 6 8.39 27.47 -16.89
C THR A 6 7.46 28.52 -16.32
N VAL A 7 7.43 29.70 -16.96
CA VAL A 7 6.51 30.79 -16.58
C VAL A 7 5.09 30.21 -16.54
N PRO A 8 4.38 30.32 -15.40
CA PRO A 8 3.08 29.71 -15.24
C PRO A 8 2.10 30.29 -16.27
N LEU A 9 1.47 29.41 -17.04
CA LEU A 9 0.48 29.81 -18.05
C LEU A 9 -0.70 30.51 -17.34
N PRO A 10 -1.24 31.60 -17.92
CA PRO A 10 -2.43 32.26 -17.39
C PRO A 10 -3.58 31.26 -17.16
N GLY A 11 -4.26 31.36 -16.01
CA GLY A 11 -5.38 30.48 -15.64
C GLY A 11 -5.00 29.17 -14.94
N THR A 12 -3.71 28.83 -14.82
CA THR A 12 -3.26 27.66 -14.04
C THR A 12 -3.67 27.76 -12.56
N ALA A 13 -3.49 28.93 -11.93
CA ALA A 13 -3.90 29.15 -10.54
C ALA A 13 -5.41 28.98 -10.32
N ILE A 14 -6.25 29.51 -11.22
CA ILE A 14 -7.72 29.38 -11.15
C ILE A 14 -8.12 27.90 -11.27
N LYS A 15 -7.48 27.18 -12.20
CA LYS A 15 -7.70 25.74 -12.37
C LYS A 15 -7.31 24.96 -11.11
N SER A 16 -6.20 25.30 -10.47
CA SER A 16 -5.78 24.70 -9.20
C SER A 16 -6.80 24.95 -8.11
N ILE A 17 -7.20 26.21 -7.87
CA ILE A 17 -8.20 26.59 -6.86
C ILE A 17 -9.51 25.83 -7.06
N THR A 18 -9.98 25.71 -8.31
CA THR A 18 -11.22 24.97 -8.61
C THR A 18 -11.08 23.48 -8.40
N ASN A 19 -9.95 22.88 -8.80
CA ASN A 19 -9.70 21.47 -8.53
C ASN A 19 -9.64 21.20 -7.02
N GLU A 20 -8.99 22.07 -6.26
CA GLU A 20 -8.91 21.99 -4.81
C GLU A 20 -10.29 22.11 -4.16
N ASN A 21 -11.09 23.11 -4.54
CA ASN A 21 -12.48 23.22 -4.07
C ASN A 21 -13.28 21.94 -4.34
N ARG A 22 -13.14 21.33 -5.53
CA ARG A 22 -13.79 20.05 -5.83
C ARG A 22 -13.29 18.92 -4.93
N TYR A 23 -12.01 18.88 -4.58
CA TYR A 23 -11.49 17.90 -3.62
C TYR A 23 -12.06 18.13 -2.22
N LEU A 24 -12.19 19.38 -1.78
CA LEU A 24 -12.80 19.75 -0.50
C LEU A 24 -14.29 19.35 -0.46
N GLU A 25 -15.05 19.59 -1.52
CA GLU A 25 -16.45 19.14 -1.64
C GLU A 25 -16.59 17.63 -1.58
N ASN A 26 -15.74 16.90 -2.31
CA ASN A 26 -15.73 15.44 -2.29
C ASN A 26 -15.41 14.91 -0.89
N PHE A 27 -14.48 15.55 -0.18
CA PHE A 27 -14.15 15.21 1.19
C PHE A 27 -15.35 15.44 2.13
N VAL A 28 -15.98 16.62 2.09
CA VAL A 28 -17.19 16.93 2.88
C VAL A 28 -18.31 15.94 2.58
N SER A 29 -18.52 15.58 1.31
CA SER A 29 -19.51 14.58 0.89
C SER A 29 -19.21 13.20 1.49
N MET A 30 -17.95 12.78 1.48
CA MET A 30 -17.51 11.52 2.10
C MET A 30 -17.79 11.52 3.61
N ILE A 31 -17.51 12.61 4.31
CA ILE A 31 -17.80 12.74 5.75
C ILE A 31 -19.31 12.65 6.03
N LYS A 32 -20.16 13.31 5.22
CA LYS A 32 -21.62 13.17 5.32
C LYS A 32 -22.08 11.72 5.14
N LYS A 33 -21.52 11.01 4.16
CA LYS A 33 -21.81 9.58 3.96
C LYS A 33 -21.39 8.74 5.16
N LYS A 34 -20.22 9.01 5.75
CA LYS A 34 -19.78 8.34 6.98
C LYS A 34 -20.76 8.56 8.13
N LEU A 35 -21.22 9.80 8.35
CA LEU A 35 -22.21 10.11 9.38
C LEU A 35 -23.52 9.34 9.18
N LEU A 36 -23.99 9.20 7.94
CA LEU A 36 -25.17 8.39 7.64
C LEU A 36 -24.98 6.91 8.01
N LEU A 37 -23.81 6.34 7.72
CA LEU A 37 -23.49 4.96 8.07
C LEU A 37 -23.40 4.77 9.60
N GLU A 38 -22.75 5.69 10.30
CA GLU A 38 -22.64 5.64 11.77
C GLU A 38 -24.01 5.81 12.44
N ASN A 39 -24.85 6.73 11.96
CA ASN A 39 -26.23 6.88 12.46
C ASN A 39 -27.07 5.62 12.25
N LYS A 40 -26.92 4.95 11.10
CA LYS A 40 -27.56 3.66 10.86
C LYS A 40 -27.07 2.61 11.85
N TYR A 41 -25.76 2.51 12.06
CA TYR A 41 -25.18 1.58 13.03
C TYR A 41 -25.68 1.83 14.46
N ILE A 42 -25.77 3.10 14.88
CA ILE A 42 -26.36 3.49 16.18
C ILE A 42 -27.82 3.05 16.28
N ALA A 43 -28.60 3.20 15.20
CA ALA A 43 -29.99 2.75 15.17
C ALA A 43 -30.10 1.22 15.31
N ASP A 44 -29.24 0.47 14.60
CA ASP A 44 -29.19 -0.99 14.69
C ASP A 44 -28.81 -1.46 16.11
N LEU A 45 -27.86 -0.79 16.77
CA LEU A 45 -27.52 -1.06 18.17
C LEU A 45 -28.68 -0.76 19.13
N LYS A 46 -29.43 0.33 18.91
CA LYS A 46 -30.61 0.64 19.72
C LYS A 46 -31.70 -0.42 19.58
N LEU A 47 -31.93 -0.91 18.35
CA LEU A 47 -32.85 -2.03 18.10
C LEU A 47 -32.38 -3.31 18.79
N LEU A 48 -31.09 -3.62 18.73
CA LEU A 48 -30.51 -4.77 19.43
C LEU A 48 -30.74 -4.65 20.94
N ARG A 49 -30.48 -3.48 21.53
CA ARG A 49 -30.74 -3.20 22.95
C ARG A 49 -32.21 -3.37 23.32
N GLU A 50 -33.12 -2.91 22.48
CA GLU A 50 -34.57 -3.04 22.69
C GLU A 50 -35.07 -4.48 22.57
N SER A 51 -34.33 -5.35 21.86
CA SER A 51 -34.68 -6.77 21.69
C SER A 51 -34.32 -7.65 22.90
N TRP A 52 -33.62 -7.12 23.89
CA TRP A 52 -33.19 -7.89 25.06
C TRP A 52 -34.33 -8.21 26.01
N ASP A 53 -34.24 -9.37 26.65
CA ASP A 53 -35.17 -9.76 27.70
C ASP A 53 -34.81 -9.08 29.02
N PRO A 54 -35.67 -8.20 29.59
CA PRO A 54 -35.38 -7.52 30.85
C PRO A 54 -35.13 -8.48 32.01
N ARG A 55 -35.68 -9.71 31.94
CA ARG A 55 -35.52 -10.74 32.98
C ARG A 55 -34.08 -11.23 33.12
N TRP A 56 -33.21 -10.98 32.13
CA TRP A 56 -31.79 -11.34 32.23
C TRP A 56 -31.08 -10.62 33.37
N ILE A 57 -31.48 -9.38 33.67
CA ILE A 57 -30.91 -8.56 34.75
C ILE A 57 -31.19 -9.19 36.12
N GLU A 58 -32.37 -9.79 36.28
CA GLU A 58 -32.82 -10.46 37.51
C GLU A 58 -32.38 -11.93 37.58
N SER A 59 -31.83 -12.47 36.49
CA SER A 59 -31.42 -13.87 36.39
C SER A 59 -30.04 -14.11 37.01
N GLY A 60 -29.73 -15.37 37.34
CA GLY A 60 -28.37 -15.77 37.72
C GLY A 60 -27.30 -15.58 36.64
N LEU A 61 -27.71 -15.29 35.38
CA LEU A 61 -26.80 -14.97 34.28
C LEU A 61 -26.38 -13.49 34.25
N SER A 62 -26.98 -12.65 35.09
CA SER A 62 -26.74 -11.20 35.14
C SER A 62 -25.24 -10.84 35.17
N PRO A 63 -24.37 -11.47 36.00
CA PRO A 63 -22.94 -11.13 36.03
C PRO A 63 -22.20 -11.39 34.70
N LEU A 64 -22.70 -12.29 33.86
CA LEU A 64 -22.11 -12.61 32.55
C LEU A 64 -22.63 -11.68 31.45
N ILE A 65 -23.88 -11.26 31.56
CA ILE A 65 -24.59 -10.50 30.51
C ILE A 65 -24.39 -9.00 30.70
N SER A 66 -24.43 -8.49 31.94
CA SER A 66 -24.32 -7.06 32.24
C SER A 66 -23.13 -6.35 31.58
N PRO A 67 -21.90 -6.90 31.57
CA PRO A 67 -20.78 -6.24 30.89
C PRO A 67 -21.02 -6.01 29.40
N ILE A 68 -21.73 -6.93 28.73
CA ILE A 68 -22.07 -6.81 27.30
C ILE A 68 -23.12 -5.71 27.10
N LEU A 69 -24.11 -5.63 28.00
CA LEU A 69 -25.16 -4.60 27.93
C LEU A 69 -24.57 -3.20 28.18
N ASP A 70 -23.69 -3.10 29.18
CA ASP A 70 -22.99 -1.87 29.53
C ASP A 70 -22.08 -1.41 28.39
N TYR A 71 -21.38 -2.34 27.74
CA TYR A 71 -20.59 -2.07 26.55
C TYR A 71 -21.44 -1.49 25.42
N ILE A 72 -22.56 -2.12 25.08
CA ILE A 72 -23.43 -1.65 23.99
C ILE A 72 -24.05 -0.30 24.30
N ASN A 73 -24.47 -0.05 25.54
CA ASN A 73 -24.97 1.27 25.95
C ASN A 73 -23.89 2.35 25.83
N SER A 74 -22.69 2.05 26.32
CA SER A 74 -21.53 2.94 26.24
C SER A 74 -21.14 3.22 24.79
N GLU A 75 -21.23 2.22 23.91
CA GLU A 75 -20.97 2.37 22.48
C GLU A 75 -22.02 3.26 21.79
N ILE A 76 -23.31 3.08 22.09
CA ILE A 76 -24.40 3.93 21.58
C ILE A 76 -24.18 5.39 21.98
N GLU A 77 -23.93 5.65 23.27
CA GLU A 77 -23.73 7.01 23.79
C GLU A 77 -22.50 7.67 23.17
N TYR A 78 -21.38 6.96 23.18
CA TYR A 78 -20.13 7.44 22.61
C TYR A 78 -20.28 7.81 21.12
N LYS A 79 -20.83 6.90 20.33
CA LYS A 79 -21.01 7.11 18.88
C LYS A 79 -22.01 8.22 18.58
N ALA A 80 -23.09 8.33 19.35
CA ALA A 80 -24.07 9.40 19.21
C ALA A 80 -23.45 10.78 19.50
N ASN A 81 -22.69 10.90 20.58
CA ASN A 81 -22.00 12.14 20.94
C ASN A 81 -20.97 12.54 19.87
N ALA A 82 -20.18 11.58 19.38
CA ALA A 82 -19.22 11.83 18.30
C ALA A 82 -19.93 12.26 16.99
N CYS A 83 -21.03 11.61 16.62
CA CYS A 83 -21.79 11.99 15.43
C CYS A 83 -22.41 13.39 15.56
N ALA A 84 -22.94 13.74 16.74
CA ALA A 84 -23.49 15.06 17.03
C ALA A 84 -22.43 16.15 16.93
N GLU A 85 -21.24 15.92 17.50
CA GLU A 85 -20.13 16.86 17.43
C GLU A 85 -19.64 17.05 15.99
N ILE A 86 -19.40 15.97 15.25
CA ILE A 86 -18.96 16.04 13.85
C ILE A 86 -20.01 16.77 13.01
N SER A 87 -21.30 16.50 13.22
CA SER A 87 -22.39 17.15 12.49
C SER A 87 -22.44 18.65 12.77
N SER A 88 -22.34 19.06 14.04
CA SER A 88 -22.31 20.47 14.44
C SER A 88 -21.13 21.22 13.83
N ARG A 89 -19.93 20.62 13.83
CA ARG A 89 -18.74 21.22 13.18
C ARG A 89 -18.88 21.29 11.66
N LEU A 90 -19.55 20.31 11.06
CA LEU A 90 -19.77 20.24 9.61
C LEU A 90 -20.77 21.29 9.13
N GLU A 91 -21.79 21.62 9.94
CA GLU A 91 -22.73 22.71 9.67
C GLU A 91 -22.04 24.08 9.64
N GLY A 92 -20.95 24.23 10.40
CA GLY A 92 -20.11 25.43 10.39
C GLY A 92 -19.28 25.60 9.10
N ILE A 93 -19.10 24.55 8.31
CA ILE A 93 -18.39 24.64 7.02
C ILE A 93 -19.37 25.22 5.99
N SER A 94 -19.26 26.53 5.76
CA SER A 94 -20.09 27.23 4.79
C SER A 94 -19.96 26.61 3.39
N SER A 95 -21.04 26.66 2.61
CA SER A 95 -21.11 26.19 1.22
C SER A 95 -19.87 26.64 0.42
N VAL A 96 -19.11 25.66 -0.07
CA VAL A 96 -17.76 25.78 -0.64
C VAL A 96 -17.69 26.61 -1.92
N ILE A 97 -18.82 26.81 -2.62
CA ILE A 97 -18.79 27.48 -3.93
C ILE A 97 -18.89 29.00 -3.76
N PRO A 98 -17.86 29.78 -4.14
CA PRO A 98 -17.94 31.22 -4.16
C PRO A 98 -19.03 31.68 -5.16
N PRO A 99 -19.99 32.52 -4.77
CA PRO A 99 -20.82 33.23 -5.74
C PRO A 99 -19.92 33.97 -6.74
N GLY A 100 -20.10 33.68 -8.04
CA GLY A 100 -19.28 34.19 -9.15
C GLY A 100 -18.47 33.14 -9.93
N LEU A 101 -18.42 31.89 -9.45
CA LEU A 101 -17.86 30.74 -10.18
C LEU A 101 -18.90 29.98 -11.00
N HIS A 102 -20.19 30.26 -10.78
CA HIS A 102 -21.28 29.74 -11.60
C HIS A 102 -21.23 30.36 -12.99
N ASP A 103 -21.64 29.57 -13.98
CA ASP A 103 -21.60 29.86 -15.43
C ASP A 103 -22.63 30.95 -15.85
N GLU A 104 -23.03 31.81 -14.93
CA GLU A 104 -24.01 32.87 -15.12
C GLU A 104 -23.32 34.15 -15.63
N GLY A 105 -23.14 34.22 -16.95
CA GLY A 105 -22.61 35.38 -17.66
C GLY A 105 -21.86 35.02 -18.95
N ASP A 106 -21.63 36.01 -19.81
CA ASP A 106 -20.90 35.83 -21.08
C ASP A 106 -19.41 35.50 -20.88
N PHE A 107 -18.85 35.86 -19.71
CA PHE A 107 -17.45 35.64 -19.39
C PHE A 107 -17.27 34.40 -18.51
N LYS A 108 -16.70 33.34 -19.09
CA LYS A 108 -16.39 32.09 -18.37
C LYS A 108 -14.94 32.10 -17.91
N PRO A 109 -14.63 32.26 -16.60
CA PRO A 109 -13.25 32.39 -16.11
C PRO A 109 -12.37 31.20 -16.49
N PHE A 110 -12.96 30.00 -16.52
CA PHE A 110 -12.31 28.76 -16.94
C PHE A 110 -11.88 28.73 -18.41
N LYS A 111 -12.59 29.47 -19.26
CA LYS A 111 -12.26 29.61 -20.68
C LYS A 111 -11.35 30.82 -20.93
N MET A 112 -11.00 31.59 -19.90
CA MET A 112 -10.21 32.81 -20.07
C MET A 112 -8.88 32.59 -20.79
N PRO A 113 -8.11 31.50 -20.55
CA PRO A 113 -6.91 31.23 -21.34
C PRO A 113 -7.23 31.10 -22.85
N ALA A 114 -8.27 30.34 -23.20
CA ALA A 114 -8.72 30.19 -24.59
C ALA A 114 -9.29 31.50 -25.17
N MET A 115 -9.98 32.30 -24.35
CA MET A 115 -10.51 33.61 -24.74
C MET A 115 -9.41 34.65 -24.99
N LEU A 116 -8.25 34.54 -24.34
CA LEU A 116 -7.09 35.42 -24.56
C LEU A 116 -6.18 34.91 -25.69
N GLU A 117 -6.08 33.59 -25.84
CA GLU A 117 -5.24 32.94 -26.85
C GLU A 117 -5.72 33.23 -28.28
N LEU A 118 -7.03 33.17 -28.53
CA LEU A 118 -7.60 33.42 -29.86
C LEU A 118 -7.33 34.85 -30.37
N PRO A 119 -7.63 35.93 -29.61
CA PRO A 119 -7.25 37.29 -30.00
C PRO A 119 -5.75 37.49 -30.14
N CYS A 120 -4.94 36.86 -29.28
CA CYS A 120 -3.48 36.97 -29.34
C CYS A 120 -2.93 36.36 -30.63
N LYS A 121 -3.34 35.14 -30.97
CA LYS A 121 -2.98 34.46 -32.23
C LYS A 121 -3.43 35.26 -33.46
N ALA A 122 -4.66 35.81 -33.43
CA ALA A 122 -5.18 36.65 -34.51
C ALA A 122 -4.35 37.93 -34.70
N TYR A 123 -3.98 38.59 -33.59
CA TYR A 123 -3.13 39.76 -33.59
C TYR A 123 -1.72 39.44 -34.13
N GLU A 124 -1.07 38.38 -33.64
CA GLU A 124 0.26 37.96 -34.09
C GLU A 124 0.28 37.62 -35.58
N LYS A 125 -0.74 36.91 -36.07
CA LYS A 125 -0.90 36.60 -37.50
C LYS A 125 -0.98 37.88 -38.34
N CYS A 126 -1.80 38.85 -37.93
CA CYS A 126 -1.93 40.13 -38.63
C CYS A 126 -0.63 40.96 -38.56
N ARG A 127 0.03 40.98 -37.40
CA ARG A 127 1.31 41.68 -37.17
C ARG A 127 2.40 41.13 -38.08
N LYS A 128 2.56 39.80 -38.15
CA LYS A 128 3.52 39.14 -39.04
C LYS A 128 3.26 39.49 -40.51
N SER A 129 1.99 39.44 -40.95
CA SER A 129 1.60 39.81 -42.32
C SER A 129 1.98 41.26 -42.68
N ILE A 130 1.78 42.21 -41.76
CA ILE A 130 2.18 43.62 -41.97
C ILE A 130 3.70 43.76 -42.03
N ILE A 131 4.44 43.10 -41.14
CA ILE A 131 5.91 43.16 -41.11
C ILE A 131 6.51 42.55 -42.39
N SER A 132 6.02 41.38 -42.83
CA SER A 132 6.46 40.75 -44.07
C SER A 132 6.18 41.62 -45.29
N THR A 133 5.01 42.26 -45.36
CA THR A 133 4.69 43.19 -46.47
C THR A 133 5.59 44.44 -46.46
N LYS A 134 6.05 44.90 -45.29
CA LYS A 134 7.03 46.00 -45.20
C LYS A 134 8.44 45.56 -45.58
N ALA A 135 8.81 44.30 -45.32
CA ALA A 135 10.10 43.74 -45.70
C ALA A 135 10.20 43.48 -47.21
N GLU A 136 9.10 43.04 -47.85
CA GLU A 136 9.01 42.86 -49.32
C GLU A 136 8.99 44.21 -50.06
N ASN A 137 8.45 45.26 -49.43
CA ASN A 137 8.47 46.63 -49.95
C ASN A 137 9.70 47.44 -49.46
N SER A 138 10.78 46.76 -49.06
CA SER A 138 12.05 47.42 -48.72
C SER A 138 12.52 48.24 -49.93
N PRO A 139 12.73 49.55 -49.79
CA PRO A 139 13.05 50.41 -50.91
C PRO A 139 14.51 50.22 -51.32
N THR A 140 14.72 49.83 -52.58
CA THR A 140 15.76 50.46 -53.39
C THR A 140 15.47 51.98 -53.36
N LYS A 141 16.09 52.72 -52.44
CA LYS A 141 16.09 54.18 -52.26
C LYS A 141 14.72 54.93 -52.41
N PRO A 142 14.19 55.56 -51.35
CA PRO A 142 13.07 56.47 -51.50
C PRO A 142 13.51 57.74 -52.24
N GLN A 143 12.93 58.03 -53.41
CA GLN A 143 12.95 59.38 -53.97
C GLN A 143 12.04 60.24 -53.09
N LEU A 144 12.69 61.05 -52.25
CA LEU A 144 12.12 62.04 -51.37
C LEU A 144 11.57 63.21 -52.22
N GLY A 145 10.48 62.98 -52.96
CA GLY A 145 9.94 64.00 -53.86
C GLY A 145 8.57 63.74 -54.50
N GLN A 146 7.88 62.65 -54.17
CA GLN A 146 6.55 62.35 -54.73
C GLN A 146 5.51 61.95 -53.68
N VAL A 147 5.58 62.54 -52.49
CA VAL A 147 4.49 62.50 -51.50
C VAL A 147 4.00 63.92 -51.25
N GLU A 148 3.82 64.68 -52.32
CA GLU A 148 2.91 65.81 -52.32
C GLU A 148 1.73 65.44 -53.22
N GLU A 149 0.56 65.40 -52.58
CA GLU A 149 -0.74 65.66 -53.19
C GLU A 149 -1.19 64.73 -54.32
N ASN A 150 -1.74 63.58 -53.94
CA ASN A 150 -2.89 63.04 -54.68
C ASN A 150 -4.05 62.85 -53.70
N ILE A 151 -4.57 63.98 -53.19
CA ILE A 151 -5.75 64.08 -52.32
C ILE A 151 -7.06 63.87 -53.12
N GLN A 152 -6.98 63.70 -54.45
CA GLN A 152 -8.16 63.61 -55.31
C GLN A 152 -8.76 62.21 -55.49
N ASP A 153 -8.12 61.14 -54.99
CA ASP A 153 -8.75 59.82 -54.96
C ASP A 153 -9.35 59.54 -53.57
N PRO A 154 -10.68 59.65 -53.39
CA PRO A 154 -11.34 59.29 -52.13
C PRO A 154 -11.15 57.81 -51.77
N ALA A 155 -10.72 56.95 -52.70
CA ALA A 155 -10.33 55.57 -52.41
C ALA A 155 -8.94 55.46 -51.73
N GLY A 156 -8.07 56.45 -51.89
CA GLY A 156 -6.75 56.55 -51.24
C GLY A 156 -6.80 56.80 -49.73
N LEU A 157 -7.95 57.26 -49.22
CA LEU A 157 -8.21 57.42 -47.78
C LEU A 157 -8.66 56.12 -47.09
N ILE A 158 -8.93 55.06 -47.86
CA ILE A 158 -9.41 53.79 -47.32
C ILE A 158 -8.21 52.93 -46.92
N LEU A 159 -8.07 52.67 -45.61
CA LEU A 159 -7.07 51.74 -45.08
C LEU A 159 -7.08 50.42 -45.86
N SER A 160 -5.88 49.90 -46.19
CA SER A 160 -5.75 48.57 -46.79
C SER A 160 -6.45 47.50 -45.94
N GLN A 161 -6.95 46.45 -46.58
CA GLN A 161 -7.65 45.37 -45.88
C GLN A 161 -6.78 44.76 -44.76
N LYS A 162 -5.48 44.56 -45.02
CA LYS A 162 -4.49 44.12 -44.00
C LYS A 162 -4.45 45.04 -42.77
N ASN A 163 -4.47 46.37 -42.99
CA ASN A 163 -4.49 47.34 -41.89
C ASN A 163 -5.83 47.36 -41.13
N ARG A 164 -6.95 47.18 -41.82
CA ARG A 164 -8.28 47.04 -41.19
C ARG A 164 -8.35 45.81 -40.31
N ASP A 165 -7.88 44.67 -40.79
CA ASP A 165 -7.90 43.40 -40.05
C ASP A 165 -6.97 43.44 -38.84
N PHE A 166 -5.78 44.05 -38.97
CA PHE A 166 -4.89 44.28 -37.84
C PHE A 166 -5.54 45.16 -36.76
N ARG A 167 -6.20 46.28 -37.14
CA ARG A 167 -6.91 47.14 -36.17
C ARG A 167 -8.07 46.42 -35.49
N LYS A 168 -8.82 45.58 -36.21
CA LYS A 168 -9.87 44.73 -35.64
C LYS A 168 -9.28 43.73 -34.63
N ALA A 169 -8.21 43.04 -34.99
CA ALA A 169 -7.53 42.09 -34.11
C ALA A 169 -6.97 42.77 -32.86
N ALA A 170 -6.34 43.94 -32.99
CA ALA A 170 -5.85 44.73 -31.86
C ALA A 170 -6.99 45.22 -30.94
N LYS A 171 -8.10 45.71 -31.50
CA LYS A 171 -9.29 46.10 -30.72
C LYS A 171 -9.86 44.91 -29.96
N TRP A 172 -9.93 43.74 -30.60
CA TRP A 172 -10.42 42.51 -29.98
C TRP A 172 -9.50 42.04 -28.83
N GLN A 173 -8.19 42.01 -29.05
CA GLN A 173 -7.22 41.69 -28.00
C GLN A 173 -7.32 42.66 -26.81
N ASN A 174 -7.37 43.97 -27.07
CA ASN A 174 -7.52 44.97 -26.02
C ASN A 174 -8.82 44.82 -25.23
N ARG A 175 -9.93 44.47 -25.90
CA ARG A 175 -11.20 44.18 -25.23
C ARG A 175 -11.08 42.96 -24.33
N ALA A 176 -10.54 41.85 -24.84
CA ALA A 176 -10.36 40.63 -24.07
C ALA A 176 -9.46 40.84 -22.84
N VAL A 177 -8.37 41.60 -22.99
CA VAL A 177 -7.47 41.97 -21.87
C VAL A 177 -8.20 42.84 -20.84
N LYS A 178 -9.01 43.82 -21.27
CA LYS A 178 -9.79 44.65 -20.34
C LYS A 178 -10.83 43.85 -19.58
N GLU A 179 -11.54 42.93 -20.24
CA GLU A 179 -12.52 42.05 -19.61
C GLU A 179 -11.85 41.11 -18.60
N ALA A 180 -10.73 40.47 -18.98
CA ALA A 180 -9.93 39.65 -18.07
C ALA A 180 -9.40 40.46 -16.88
N GLY A 181 -8.84 41.64 -17.12
CA GLY A 181 -8.33 42.53 -16.07
C GLY A 181 -9.42 42.98 -15.10
N ARG A 182 -10.61 43.32 -15.62
CA ARG A 182 -11.78 43.63 -14.79
C ARG A 182 -12.17 42.44 -13.93
N TRP A 183 -12.22 41.25 -14.51
CA TRP A 183 -12.58 40.04 -13.76
C TRP A 183 -11.58 39.74 -12.64
N TYR A 184 -10.28 39.80 -12.96
CA TYR A 184 -9.20 39.61 -11.99
C TYR A 184 -9.25 40.63 -10.85
N THR A 185 -9.57 41.88 -11.14
CA THR A 185 -9.60 42.93 -10.13
C THR A 185 -10.85 42.84 -9.25
N GLN A 186 -12.00 42.47 -9.83
CA GLN A 186 -13.29 42.51 -9.14
C GLN A 186 -13.64 41.21 -8.40
N TYR A 187 -13.30 40.05 -8.96
CA TYR A 187 -13.78 38.76 -8.45
C TYR A 187 -12.69 37.88 -7.85
N LEU A 188 -11.47 37.90 -8.41
CA LEU A 188 -10.43 36.98 -7.96
C LEU A 188 -10.08 37.12 -6.47
N PRO A 189 -9.91 38.33 -5.88
CA PRO A 189 -9.60 38.46 -4.45
C PRO A 189 -10.63 37.75 -3.58
N GLY A 190 -11.93 37.99 -3.81
CA GLY A 190 -13.00 37.33 -3.05
C GLY A 190 -13.06 35.81 -3.25
N ILE A 191 -12.67 35.30 -4.43
CA ILE A 191 -12.54 33.85 -4.66
C ILE A 191 -11.38 33.27 -3.85
N ILE A 192 -10.22 33.93 -3.85
CA ILE A 192 -9.04 33.50 -3.09
C ILE A 192 -9.33 33.53 -1.59
N ASP A 193 -9.90 34.63 -1.09
CA ASP A 193 -10.21 34.79 0.33
C ASP A 193 -11.19 33.70 0.82
N ARG A 194 -12.23 33.40 0.04
CA ARG A 194 -13.17 32.32 0.37
C ARG A 194 -12.55 30.93 0.28
N HIS A 195 -11.71 30.68 -0.72
CA HIS A 195 -10.99 29.41 -0.84
C HIS A 195 -10.05 29.20 0.36
N GLN A 196 -9.31 30.25 0.74
CA GLN A 196 -8.44 30.23 1.92
C GLN A 196 -9.24 30.00 3.20
N GLN A 197 -10.35 30.71 3.38
CA GLN A 197 -11.23 30.52 4.52
C GLN A 197 -11.77 29.09 4.58
N CYS A 198 -12.27 28.54 3.47
CA CYS A 198 -12.77 27.17 3.39
C CYS A 198 -11.69 26.14 3.74
N SER A 199 -10.46 26.35 3.25
CA SER A 199 -9.31 25.50 3.58
C SER A 199 -9.00 25.52 5.08
N GLU A 200 -8.97 26.70 5.70
CA GLU A 200 -8.77 26.82 7.15
C GLU A 200 -9.95 26.23 7.95
N ASP A 201 -11.20 26.43 7.52
CA ASP A 201 -12.38 25.85 8.17
C ASP A 201 -12.31 24.30 8.17
N ILE A 202 -11.91 23.70 7.04
CA ILE A 202 -11.74 22.25 6.93
C ILE A 202 -10.57 21.76 7.78
N LYS A 203 -9.47 22.50 7.83
CA LYS A 203 -8.33 22.18 8.69
C LYS A 203 -8.71 22.26 10.17
N MET A 204 -9.44 23.28 10.59
CA MET A 204 -9.96 23.42 11.95
C MET A 204 -10.98 22.33 12.29
N PHE A 205 -11.84 21.95 11.33
CA PHE A 205 -12.72 20.79 11.45
C PHE A 205 -11.91 19.52 11.70
N LEU A 206 -10.89 19.23 10.89
CA LEU A 206 -10.04 18.05 11.02
C LEU A 206 -9.33 18.00 12.36
N LEU A 207 -8.74 19.12 12.79
CA LEU A 207 -8.09 19.22 14.10
C LEU A 207 -9.09 18.98 15.24
N GLY A 208 -10.29 19.54 15.16
CA GLY A 208 -11.35 19.29 16.13
C GLY A 208 -11.72 17.82 16.20
N VAL A 209 -11.98 17.20 15.06
CA VAL A 209 -12.33 15.79 14.95
C VAL A 209 -11.22 14.87 15.47
N PHE A 210 -9.96 15.13 15.11
CA PHE A 210 -8.83 14.35 15.60
C PHE A 210 -8.59 14.51 17.09
N ASN A 211 -8.79 15.72 17.63
CA ASN A 211 -8.71 15.94 19.07
C ASN A 211 -9.79 15.16 19.81
N SER A 212 -11.04 15.18 19.33
CA SER A 212 -12.13 14.39 19.93
C SER A 212 -11.87 12.89 19.84
N PHE A 213 -11.31 12.41 18.72
CA PHE A 213 -10.89 11.02 18.59
C PHE A 213 -9.71 10.68 19.50
N SER A 214 -8.71 11.54 19.68
CA SER A 214 -7.56 11.24 20.54
C SER A 214 -7.97 11.04 22.01
N HIS A 215 -8.89 11.87 22.51
CA HIS A 215 -9.43 11.73 23.87
C HIS A 215 -10.28 10.46 24.05
N SER A 216 -10.74 9.88 22.94
CA SER A 216 -11.66 8.73 22.97
C SER A 216 -10.99 7.41 22.57
N ILE A 217 -9.96 7.46 21.73
CA ILE A 217 -9.19 6.31 21.26
C ILE A 217 -8.10 5.97 22.27
N SER A 218 -7.44 6.97 22.89
CA SER A 218 -6.35 6.68 23.85
C SER A 218 -6.82 5.81 25.01
N PRO A 219 -7.95 6.10 25.70
CA PRO A 219 -8.42 5.25 26.79
C PRO A 219 -8.81 3.85 26.31
N ARG A 220 -9.46 3.74 25.14
CA ARG A 220 -9.84 2.44 24.56
C ARG A 220 -8.64 1.63 24.09
N TYR A 221 -7.57 2.29 23.64
CA TYR A 221 -6.33 1.63 23.28
C TYR A 221 -5.63 1.09 24.53
N GLU A 222 -5.58 1.88 25.60
CA GLU A 222 -5.07 1.44 26.91
C GLU A 222 -5.92 0.30 27.51
N GLU A 223 -7.25 0.36 27.38
CA GLU A 223 -8.15 -0.73 27.77
C GLU A 223 -7.90 -1.99 26.93
N ALA A 224 -7.79 -1.86 25.61
CA ALA A 224 -7.50 -2.99 24.73
C ALA A 224 -6.10 -3.58 24.98
N GLU A 225 -5.10 -2.77 25.32
CA GLU A 225 -3.79 -3.25 25.76
C GLU A 225 -3.90 -4.00 27.09
N LYS A 226 -4.63 -3.48 28.07
CA LYS A 226 -4.90 -4.17 29.35
C LYS A 226 -5.68 -5.47 29.15
N GLU A 227 -6.65 -5.50 28.25
CA GLU A 227 -7.37 -6.71 27.88
C GLU A 227 -6.45 -7.71 27.17
N ALA A 228 -5.57 -7.26 26.27
CA ALA A 228 -4.56 -8.13 25.66
C ALA A 228 -3.58 -8.70 26.69
N GLU A 229 -3.37 -7.99 27.81
CA GLU A 229 -2.62 -8.46 28.97
C GLU A 229 -3.42 -9.42 29.88
N HIS A 230 -4.73 -9.58 29.68
CA HIS A 230 -5.56 -10.48 30.45
C HIS A 230 -5.08 -11.93 30.33
N HIS A 231 -5.08 -12.67 31.45
CA HIS A 231 -4.51 -14.02 31.54
C HIS A 231 -5.14 -15.05 30.58
N LEU A 232 -6.37 -14.82 30.12
CA LEU A 232 -7.05 -15.64 29.10
C LEU A 232 -6.58 -15.35 27.67
N LEU A 233 -6.04 -14.16 27.42
CA LEU A 233 -5.56 -13.70 26.11
C LEU A 233 -4.03 -13.81 26.01
N GLN A 234 -3.32 -13.93 27.13
CA GLN A 234 -1.90 -14.23 27.16
C GLN A 234 -1.59 -15.70 26.86
N LYS A 235 -0.50 -15.94 26.12
CA LYS A 235 0.06 -17.28 25.88
C LYS A 235 0.57 -17.89 27.18
N ARG A 236 -0.28 -18.60 27.90
CA ARG A 236 0.10 -19.38 29.09
C ARG A 236 0.08 -20.86 28.78
N GLY A 237 0.92 -21.59 29.52
CA GLY A 237 0.76 -23.03 29.56
C GLY A 237 -0.54 -23.36 30.29
N TYR A 238 -1.34 -24.25 29.73
CA TYR A 238 -2.57 -24.72 30.34
C TYR A 238 -2.38 -26.13 30.87
N TYR A 239 -3.03 -26.44 31.98
CA TYR A 239 -3.08 -27.80 32.49
C TYR A 239 -4.07 -28.58 31.63
N ASN A 240 -3.58 -29.62 30.95
CA ASN A 240 -4.46 -30.54 30.25
C ASN A 240 -4.89 -31.63 31.23
N TYR A 241 -6.16 -31.61 31.64
CA TYR A 241 -6.71 -32.55 32.63
C TYR A 241 -6.93 -33.98 32.08
N VAL A 242 -6.59 -34.23 30.82
CA VAL A 242 -6.74 -35.55 30.19
C VAL A 242 -5.61 -36.52 30.61
N ASP A 243 -4.42 -36.05 30.98
CA ASP A 243 -3.28 -36.93 31.33
C ASP A 243 -2.33 -36.30 32.39
N ASP A 244 -2.75 -36.26 33.67
CA ASP A 244 -1.87 -36.08 34.84
C ASP A 244 -0.91 -34.85 34.84
N VAL A 245 -1.50 -33.64 34.96
CA VAL A 245 -0.88 -32.45 35.57
C VAL A 245 0.30 -31.79 34.81
N GLU A 246 0.68 -32.23 33.61
CA GLU A 246 1.71 -31.52 32.83
C GLU A 246 1.19 -30.24 32.13
N ILE A 247 2.01 -29.18 32.20
CA ILE A 247 1.72 -27.87 31.59
C ILE A 247 1.92 -27.96 30.07
N SER A 248 0.83 -27.99 29.31
CA SER A 248 0.83 -27.96 27.85
C SER A 248 0.92 -26.53 27.31
N ARG A 249 1.56 -26.31 26.15
CA ARG A 249 1.59 -24.99 25.48
C ARG A 249 1.00 -25.10 24.07
N PRO A 250 0.26 -24.09 23.59
CA PRO A 250 -0.25 -24.09 22.23
C PRO A 250 0.91 -24.10 21.22
N ILE A 251 0.83 -24.95 20.19
CA ILE A 251 1.81 -25.07 19.10
C ILE A 251 1.69 -23.88 18.11
N PHE A 252 0.66 -23.05 18.25
CA PHE A 252 0.43 -21.86 17.44
C PHE A 252 1.17 -20.63 17.96
N GLY A 253 1.87 -19.94 17.06
CA GLY A 253 2.58 -18.69 17.36
C GLY A 253 3.68 -18.86 18.40
N LEU A 254 4.45 -19.95 18.35
CA LEU A 254 5.53 -20.22 19.30
C LEU A 254 6.65 -19.16 19.24
N GLY A 255 6.81 -18.48 18.11
CA GLY A 255 7.97 -17.66 17.79
C GLY A 255 9.06 -18.51 17.12
N PRO A 256 9.90 -17.91 16.26
CA PRO A 256 10.87 -18.63 15.44
C PRO A 256 11.86 -19.47 16.28
N GLU A 257 12.31 -18.99 17.45
CA GLU A 257 13.16 -19.79 18.36
C GLU A 257 12.52 -21.08 18.82
N ALA A 258 11.28 -20.99 19.31
CA ALA A 258 10.58 -22.12 19.90
C ALA A 258 10.11 -23.08 18.80
N THR A 259 9.69 -22.56 17.65
CA THR A 259 9.36 -23.35 16.45
C THR A 259 10.57 -24.16 15.98
N VAL A 260 11.73 -23.52 15.81
CA VAL A 260 12.97 -24.21 15.40
C VAL A 260 13.42 -25.24 16.43
N ALA A 261 13.31 -24.91 17.73
CA ALA A 261 13.64 -25.86 18.80
C ALA A 261 12.71 -27.08 18.81
N LEU A 262 11.42 -26.89 18.56
CA LEU A 262 10.44 -27.97 18.46
C LEU A 262 10.72 -28.86 17.24
N VAL A 263 10.93 -28.26 16.07
CA VAL A 263 11.24 -28.98 14.83
C VAL A 263 12.51 -29.82 14.99
N ASN A 264 13.60 -29.25 15.51
CA ASN A 264 14.83 -30.00 15.73
C ASN A 264 14.64 -31.13 16.74
N ARG A 265 13.93 -30.88 17.84
CA ARG A 265 13.64 -31.93 18.85
C ARG A 265 12.85 -33.10 18.25
N LEU A 266 11.90 -32.82 17.36
CA LEU A 266 11.13 -33.84 16.64
C LEU A 266 12.01 -34.65 15.69
N TRP A 267 13.04 -34.02 15.11
CA TRP A 267 13.99 -34.67 14.20
C TRP A 267 15.05 -35.51 14.92
N ASP A 268 15.60 -35.00 16.03
CA ASP A 268 16.64 -35.66 16.84
C ASP A 268 16.15 -36.96 17.50
N ALA A 269 14.83 -37.18 17.58
CA ALA A 269 14.21 -38.43 18.03
C ALA A 269 14.41 -39.62 17.06
N ASN A 270 15.37 -39.50 16.12
CA ASN A 270 15.99 -40.57 15.33
C ASN A 270 15.06 -41.26 14.32
N TYR A 271 14.26 -40.49 13.59
CA TYR A 271 13.31 -41.02 12.62
C TYR A 271 13.69 -40.68 11.18
N GLN A 272 14.18 -41.67 10.45
CA GLN A 272 14.56 -41.58 9.03
C GLN A 272 13.39 -41.77 8.05
N ASP A 273 12.12 -41.90 8.51
CA ASP A 273 10.99 -42.24 7.63
C ASP A 273 9.71 -41.36 7.64
N LEU A 274 9.70 -40.18 8.28
CA LEU A 274 8.62 -39.20 8.06
C LEU A 274 8.58 -38.69 6.61
N ALA A 275 7.74 -39.32 5.78
CA ALA A 275 7.34 -38.78 4.49
C ALA A 275 6.53 -37.49 4.69
N LEU A 276 7.14 -36.34 4.42
CA LEU A 276 6.44 -35.06 4.37
C LEU A 276 5.47 -35.06 3.19
N GLY A 277 4.21 -35.41 3.45
CA GLY A 277 3.14 -35.37 2.46
C GLY A 277 2.91 -33.95 1.94
N GLY A 278 2.20 -33.82 0.82
CA GLY A 278 1.59 -32.54 0.48
C GLY A 278 0.54 -32.19 1.54
N TRP A 279 0.59 -30.96 2.06
CA TRP A 279 -0.41 -30.49 3.03
C TRP A 279 -1.33 -29.51 2.35
N SER A 280 -2.61 -29.72 2.56
CA SER A 280 -3.61 -28.71 2.34
C SER A 280 -3.94 -28.04 3.69
N LEU A 281 -4.42 -26.79 3.61
CA LEU A 281 -5.06 -26.14 4.76
C LEU A 281 -6.26 -26.95 5.30
N LEU A 282 -6.82 -27.86 4.51
CA LEU A 282 -7.89 -28.76 4.91
C LEU A 282 -7.39 -29.84 5.87
N ASP A 283 -6.19 -30.39 5.66
CA ASP A 283 -5.55 -31.37 6.55
C ASP A 283 -5.27 -30.76 7.92
N ILE A 284 -4.86 -29.49 7.93
CA ILE A 284 -4.75 -28.68 9.16
C ILE A 284 -6.12 -28.66 9.86
N ARG A 285 -7.16 -28.10 9.23
CA ARG A 285 -8.49 -27.98 9.87
C ARG A 285 -9.06 -29.30 10.39
N THR A 286 -8.87 -30.39 9.66
CA THR A 286 -9.44 -31.71 10.01
C THR A 286 -8.74 -32.40 11.17
N HIS A 287 -7.46 -32.07 11.40
CA HIS A 287 -6.65 -32.75 12.42
C HIS A 287 -6.46 -31.90 13.68
N ALA A 288 -7.06 -30.71 13.75
CA ALA A 288 -6.93 -29.74 14.84
C ALA A 288 -7.08 -30.35 16.26
N SER A 289 -7.90 -31.39 16.43
CA SER A 289 -8.11 -32.09 17.70
C SER A 289 -6.97 -33.04 18.11
N MET A 290 -6.14 -33.52 17.18
CA MET A 290 -4.93 -34.30 17.50
C MET A 290 -3.87 -33.44 18.19
N PHE A 291 -3.96 -32.11 18.07
CA PHE A 291 -2.96 -31.16 18.55
C PHE A 291 -3.08 -30.85 20.04
N GLU A 292 -4.30 -30.87 20.57
CA GLU A 292 -4.51 -30.81 22.04
C GLU A 292 -3.82 -31.99 22.74
N ARG A 293 -3.67 -33.14 22.05
CA ARG A 293 -3.02 -34.35 22.57
C ARG A 293 -1.51 -34.41 22.30
N ALA A 294 -1.07 -33.84 21.19
CA ALA A 294 0.33 -33.90 20.74
C ALA A 294 1.30 -32.99 21.52
N GLY A 295 0.80 -31.91 22.13
CA GLY A 295 1.60 -31.05 23.00
C GLY A 295 2.14 -31.75 24.25
N MET A 296 1.67 -32.97 24.53
CA MET A 296 1.74 -33.62 25.85
C MET A 296 2.94 -34.53 26.06
N ALA A 297 3.51 -35.17 25.02
CA ALA A 297 4.73 -35.97 25.17
C ALA A 297 5.28 -36.37 23.79
N VAL A 298 6.03 -35.48 23.12
CA VAL A 298 6.66 -35.75 21.80
C VAL A 298 7.39 -37.13 21.76
N ARG A 299 7.85 -37.62 22.91
CA ARG A 299 8.51 -38.92 23.10
C ARG A 299 7.62 -40.14 22.86
N HIS A 300 6.30 -40.05 23.02
CA HIS A 300 5.37 -41.21 22.95
C HIS A 300 4.34 -41.12 21.81
N VAL A 301 4.42 -40.08 20.97
CA VAL A 301 3.51 -39.87 19.86
C VAL A 301 3.86 -40.80 18.68
N GLY A 302 2.85 -41.39 18.04
CA GLY A 302 3.01 -42.22 16.84
C GLY A 302 3.58 -41.43 15.65
N ASP A 303 4.08 -42.13 14.64
CA ASP A 303 4.77 -41.52 13.50
C ASP A 303 3.88 -40.58 12.69
N LEU A 304 2.61 -40.95 12.57
CA LEU A 304 1.60 -40.17 11.88
C LEU A 304 1.32 -38.86 12.62
N GLU A 305 1.10 -38.90 13.92
CA GLU A 305 0.85 -37.74 14.76
C GLU A 305 2.08 -36.82 14.85
N ARG A 306 3.31 -37.36 14.93
CA ARG A 306 4.53 -36.53 14.86
C ARG A 306 4.64 -35.77 13.54
N LYS A 307 4.25 -36.41 12.43
CA LYS A 307 4.21 -35.77 11.12
C LYS A 307 3.21 -34.61 11.11
N TYR A 308 2.06 -34.78 11.75
CA TYR A 308 1.08 -33.72 11.99
C TYR A 308 1.67 -32.56 12.81
N ILE A 309 2.32 -32.85 13.94
CA ILE A 309 2.97 -31.83 14.79
C ILE A 309 3.99 -31.04 13.98
N LEU A 310 4.83 -31.73 13.22
CA LEU A 310 5.93 -31.12 12.50
C LEU A 310 5.42 -30.16 11.41
N ALA A 311 4.44 -30.60 10.61
CA ALA A 311 3.84 -29.73 9.60
C ALA A 311 3.18 -28.51 10.23
N TYR A 312 2.50 -28.70 11.37
CA TYR A 312 1.91 -27.59 12.10
C TYR A 312 2.94 -26.62 12.64
N ALA A 313 4.05 -27.11 13.20
CA ALA A 313 5.13 -26.24 13.66
C ALA A 313 5.63 -25.33 12.53
N PHE A 314 5.72 -25.86 11.30
CA PHE A 314 6.06 -25.04 10.14
C PHE A 314 4.98 -24.02 9.75
N TYR A 315 3.68 -24.37 9.78
CA TYR A 315 2.61 -23.48 9.29
C TYR A 315 1.97 -22.56 10.33
N SER A 316 2.13 -22.84 11.63
CA SER A 316 1.41 -22.16 12.70
C SER A 316 2.12 -20.90 13.22
N ASP A 317 3.23 -20.52 12.61
CA ASP A 317 4.05 -19.39 13.00
C ASP A 317 4.56 -18.62 11.77
N ALA A 318 5.28 -17.51 11.96
CA ALA A 318 5.96 -16.84 10.86
C ALA A 318 6.90 -17.82 10.13
N PRO A 319 7.05 -17.69 8.79
CA PRO A 319 7.94 -18.56 8.03
C PRO A 319 9.38 -18.45 8.55
N LEU A 320 10.05 -19.60 8.70
CA LEU A 320 11.43 -19.67 9.19
C LEU A 320 12.43 -18.91 8.29
N ILE A 321 12.09 -18.78 7.01
CA ILE A 321 12.80 -17.98 6.03
C ILE A 321 11.78 -17.03 5.37
N PRO A 322 11.54 -15.84 5.93
CA PRO A 322 10.52 -14.92 5.45
C PRO A 322 10.99 -14.16 4.21
N ILE A 323 11.01 -14.81 3.05
CA ILE A 323 11.43 -14.20 1.79
C ILE A 323 10.28 -13.38 1.18
N PRO A 324 10.46 -12.09 0.88
CA PRO A 324 9.46 -11.28 0.20
C PRO A 324 9.04 -11.87 -1.16
N LYS A 325 7.75 -11.73 -1.51
CA LYS A 325 7.20 -12.30 -2.75
C LYS A 325 7.85 -11.70 -4.00
N GLU A 326 8.22 -10.43 -3.92
CA GLU A 326 8.87 -9.65 -4.96
C GLU A 326 10.29 -10.20 -5.23
N GLU A 327 11.01 -10.55 -4.16
CA GLU A 327 12.35 -11.13 -4.25
C GLU A 327 12.31 -12.55 -4.83
N ILE A 328 11.33 -13.37 -4.42
CA ILE A 328 11.07 -14.69 -5.02
C ILE A 328 10.78 -14.54 -6.53
N ALA A 329 9.92 -13.60 -6.91
CA ALA A 329 9.56 -13.35 -8.32
C ALA A 329 10.78 -12.88 -9.14
N MET A 330 11.63 -12.04 -8.56
CA MET A 330 12.88 -11.58 -9.18
C MET A 330 13.80 -12.75 -9.52
N TYR A 331 14.08 -13.65 -8.57
CA TYR A 331 14.96 -14.79 -8.83
C TYR A 331 14.37 -15.80 -9.81
N ARG A 332 13.05 -16.00 -9.78
CA ARG A 332 12.36 -16.84 -10.79
C ARG A 332 12.49 -16.27 -12.20
N LYS A 333 12.28 -14.96 -12.37
CA LYS A 333 12.44 -14.29 -13.67
C LYS A 333 13.89 -14.32 -14.15
N ALA A 334 14.85 -14.09 -13.26
CA ALA A 334 16.27 -14.14 -13.60
C ALA A 334 16.71 -15.52 -14.12
N LYS A 335 16.17 -16.59 -13.53
CA LYS A 335 16.40 -17.97 -14.00
C LYS A 335 15.89 -18.19 -15.43
N ALA A 336 14.76 -17.60 -15.80
CA ALA A 336 14.17 -17.73 -17.13
C ALA A 336 14.89 -16.89 -18.21
N ALA A 337 15.59 -15.81 -17.83
CA ALA A 337 16.10 -14.83 -18.79
C ALA A 337 17.62 -14.93 -19.06
N THR A 338 18.46 -15.09 -18.04
CA THR A 338 19.92 -14.84 -18.18
C THR A 338 20.82 -15.62 -17.22
N HIS A 339 20.27 -16.24 -16.17
CA HIS A 339 21.05 -17.01 -15.18
C HIS A 339 20.47 -18.41 -15.02
N PRO A 340 20.84 -19.39 -15.88
CA PRO A 340 20.38 -20.78 -15.73
C PRO A 340 20.74 -21.36 -14.35
N ASP A 341 21.75 -20.76 -13.72
CA ASP A 341 22.27 -21.09 -12.41
C ASP A 341 21.43 -20.61 -11.23
N GLY A 342 20.33 -19.88 -11.41
CA GLY A 342 19.48 -19.43 -10.30
C GLY A 342 20.08 -18.27 -9.49
N ILE A 343 19.92 -18.27 -8.16
CA ILE A 343 20.38 -17.20 -7.27
C ILE A 343 21.91 -17.09 -7.29
N PRO A 344 22.48 -15.90 -7.52
CA PRO A 344 23.91 -15.65 -7.36
C PRO A 344 24.38 -15.93 -5.92
N ARG A 345 25.54 -16.60 -5.76
CA ARG A 345 26.09 -16.98 -4.43
C ARG A 345 26.18 -15.82 -3.46
N ASN A 346 26.60 -14.64 -3.95
CA ASN A 346 26.73 -13.42 -3.16
C ASN A 346 25.38 -12.81 -2.71
N LYS A 347 24.24 -13.29 -3.24
CA LYS A 347 22.89 -12.87 -2.86
C LYS A 347 22.20 -13.86 -1.92
N ILE A 348 22.71 -15.08 -1.78
CA ILE A 348 22.14 -16.05 -0.83
C ILE A 348 22.22 -15.52 0.62
N GLY A 349 23.33 -14.86 0.96
CA GLY A 349 23.48 -14.23 2.29
C GLY A 349 22.41 -13.18 2.58
N SER A 350 22.01 -12.36 1.58
CA SER A 350 20.94 -11.37 1.78
C SER A 350 19.57 -12.02 1.95
N VAL A 351 19.31 -13.13 1.26
CA VAL A 351 18.08 -13.92 1.46
C VAL A 351 18.03 -14.49 2.87
N LEU A 352 19.13 -15.08 3.35
CA LEU A 352 19.21 -15.65 4.70
C LEU A 352 19.23 -14.59 5.81
N ASN A 353 19.53 -13.33 5.51
CA ASN A 353 19.43 -12.23 6.48
C ASN A 353 17.99 -11.89 6.87
N HIS A 354 17.00 -12.37 6.11
CA HIS A 354 15.58 -12.30 6.52
C HIS A 354 15.27 -13.28 7.65
N THR A 355 16.06 -14.35 7.82
CA THR A 355 15.94 -15.26 8.96
C THR A 355 16.52 -14.61 10.22
N LEU A 356 15.84 -14.79 11.35
CA LEU A 356 16.30 -14.29 12.64
C LEU A 356 17.68 -14.89 12.99
N GLN A 357 18.66 -14.02 13.26
CA GLN A 357 20.06 -14.42 13.39
C GLN A 357 20.31 -15.41 14.53
N THR A 358 19.53 -15.34 15.61
CA THR A 358 19.63 -16.24 16.78
C THR A 358 19.31 -17.69 16.45
N VAL A 359 18.54 -17.95 15.38
CA VAL A 359 18.08 -19.29 14.98
C VAL A 359 18.61 -19.73 13.62
N ARG A 360 19.26 -18.84 12.87
CA ARG A 360 19.71 -19.06 11.49
C ARG A 360 20.48 -20.37 11.31
N GLN A 361 21.45 -20.65 12.18
CA GLN A 361 22.23 -21.88 12.12
C GLN A 361 21.37 -23.14 12.23
N LYS A 362 20.38 -23.12 13.13
CA LYS A 362 19.45 -24.22 13.34
C LYS A 362 18.47 -24.36 12.17
N VAL A 363 18.06 -23.26 11.54
CA VAL A 363 17.26 -23.30 10.30
C VAL A 363 18.06 -23.93 9.16
N LEU A 364 19.36 -23.64 9.03
CA LEU A 364 20.22 -24.28 8.03
C LEU A 364 20.36 -25.80 8.29
N GLN A 365 20.39 -26.24 9.55
CA GLN A 365 20.34 -27.66 9.90
C GLN A 365 19.01 -28.30 9.49
N ILE A 366 17.88 -27.61 9.70
CA ILE A 366 16.56 -28.07 9.23
C ILE A 366 16.57 -28.22 7.70
N ILE A 367 17.14 -27.26 6.95
CA ILE A 367 17.30 -27.37 5.49
C ILE A 367 18.12 -28.60 5.13
N ALA A 368 19.24 -28.85 5.81
CA ALA A 368 20.09 -30.02 5.57
C ALA A 368 19.32 -31.34 5.78
N HIS A 369 18.51 -31.42 6.84
CA HIS A 369 17.67 -32.58 7.11
C HIS A 369 16.57 -32.77 6.06
N LEU A 370 15.90 -31.69 5.64
CA LEU A 370 14.89 -31.71 4.60
C LEU A 370 15.49 -32.10 3.23
N GLU A 371 16.68 -31.59 2.90
CA GLU A 371 17.42 -31.95 1.70
C GLU A 371 17.75 -33.45 1.68
N GLN A 372 18.22 -34.01 2.80
CA GLN A 372 18.51 -35.45 2.89
C GLN A 372 17.27 -36.30 2.55
N ARG A 373 16.06 -35.82 2.85
CA ARG A 373 14.80 -36.51 2.52
C ARG A 373 14.45 -36.50 1.05
N VAL A 374 14.60 -35.36 0.36
CA VAL A 374 14.35 -35.27 -1.10
C VAL A 374 15.12 -36.35 -1.85
N ARG A 375 16.30 -36.71 -1.35
CA ARG A 375 17.17 -37.72 -1.97
C ARG A 375 16.65 -39.14 -1.85
N ILE A 376 15.89 -39.44 -0.80
CA ILE A 376 15.31 -40.77 -0.57
C ILE A 376 14.04 -40.94 -1.39
N ALA A 377 13.29 -39.86 -1.64
CA ALA A 377 12.09 -39.86 -2.46
C ALA A 377 12.45 -39.89 -3.97
N THR A 378 12.06 -40.95 -4.68
CA THR A 378 12.54 -41.24 -6.04
C THR A 378 11.65 -40.73 -7.18
N SER A 379 10.52 -40.03 -6.91
CA SER A 379 9.48 -39.85 -7.93
C SER A 379 9.29 -38.43 -8.50
N ASP A 380 9.63 -37.34 -7.80
CA ASP A 380 9.55 -35.96 -8.35
C ASP A 380 10.33 -34.93 -7.51
N GLU A 381 11.61 -34.69 -7.84
CA GLU A 381 12.44 -33.68 -7.15
C GLU A 381 11.82 -32.27 -7.18
N GLY A 382 11.08 -31.92 -8.25
CA GLY A 382 10.47 -30.59 -8.39
C GLY A 382 9.40 -30.34 -7.34
N SER A 383 8.51 -31.32 -7.17
CA SER A 383 7.44 -31.28 -6.17
C SER A 383 7.97 -31.24 -4.73
N ASP A 384 9.05 -31.99 -4.45
CA ASP A 384 9.63 -32.04 -3.11
C ASP A 384 10.27 -30.72 -2.67
N TRP A 385 11.00 -30.06 -3.57
CA TRP A 385 11.52 -28.71 -3.28
C TRP A 385 10.42 -27.67 -3.07
N ALA A 386 9.30 -27.80 -3.79
CA ALA A 386 8.14 -26.93 -3.58
C ALA A 386 7.50 -27.14 -2.20
N ARG A 387 7.43 -28.38 -1.72
CA ARG A 387 6.96 -28.70 -0.36
C ARG A 387 7.92 -28.18 0.71
N ILE A 388 9.22 -28.35 0.54
CA ILE A 388 10.21 -27.77 1.47
C ILE A 388 10.06 -26.25 1.53
N ALA A 389 9.90 -25.60 0.38
CA ALA A 389 9.68 -24.17 0.31
C ALA A 389 8.36 -23.74 0.97
N SER A 390 7.31 -24.55 0.91
CA SER A 390 6.05 -24.24 1.61
C SER A 390 6.20 -24.35 3.14
N TYR A 391 7.01 -25.28 3.66
CA TYR A 391 7.29 -25.35 5.10
C TYR A 391 8.18 -24.19 5.58
N LEU A 392 9.23 -23.85 4.85
CA LEU A 392 10.22 -22.86 5.30
C LEU A 392 9.79 -21.42 5.00
N CYS A 393 9.12 -21.18 3.88
CA CYS A 393 8.81 -19.85 3.36
C CYS A 393 7.32 -19.55 3.24
N HIS A 394 6.45 -20.54 3.51
CA HIS A 394 5.00 -20.48 3.23
C HIS A 394 4.68 -20.14 1.77
N ASN A 395 5.59 -20.48 0.85
CA ASN A 395 5.45 -20.14 -0.56
C ASN A 395 6.11 -21.19 -1.45
N TYR A 396 5.30 -22.03 -2.10
CA TYR A 396 5.75 -23.05 -3.05
C TYR A 396 6.64 -22.48 -4.17
N ASN A 397 6.48 -21.20 -4.52
CA ASN A 397 7.28 -20.56 -5.56
C ASN A 397 8.72 -20.29 -5.13
N ALA A 398 9.07 -20.44 -3.85
CA ALA A 398 10.43 -20.32 -3.34
C ALA A 398 11.26 -21.61 -3.53
N ALA A 399 10.73 -22.65 -4.17
CA ALA A 399 11.41 -23.94 -4.39
C ALA A 399 12.85 -23.79 -4.92
N GLU A 400 13.03 -22.95 -5.94
CA GLU A 400 14.34 -22.71 -6.56
C GLU A 400 15.30 -21.96 -5.62
N VAL A 401 14.76 -21.02 -4.84
CA VAL A 401 15.53 -20.26 -3.86
C VAL A 401 16.10 -21.20 -2.80
N ILE A 402 15.24 -22.06 -2.25
CA ILE A 402 15.63 -23.04 -1.23
C ILE A 402 16.58 -24.09 -1.79
N ARG A 403 16.35 -24.57 -3.02
CA ARG A 403 17.26 -25.49 -3.71
C ARG A 403 18.65 -24.88 -3.90
N ASP A 404 18.72 -23.60 -4.23
CA ASP A 404 19.99 -22.89 -4.41
C ASP A 404 20.73 -22.65 -3.09
N ILE A 405 20.01 -22.30 -2.02
CA ILE A 405 20.57 -22.27 -0.65
C ILE A 405 21.19 -23.63 -0.35
N ALA A 406 20.45 -24.72 -0.59
CA ALA A 406 20.93 -26.05 -0.26
C ALA A 406 22.19 -26.45 -1.06
N ARG A 407 22.20 -26.15 -2.36
CA ARG A 407 23.32 -26.48 -3.25
C ARG A 407 24.57 -25.66 -3.01
N LYS A 408 24.44 -24.38 -2.65
CA LYS A 408 25.53 -23.38 -2.72
C LYS A 408 25.98 -22.86 -1.36
N TRP A 409 25.31 -23.22 -0.27
CA TRP A 409 25.61 -22.72 1.07
C TRP A 409 26.26 -23.79 1.96
N ASN A 410 27.27 -23.40 2.74
CA ASN A 410 27.84 -24.22 3.79
C ASN A 410 27.01 -24.02 5.06
N TYR A 411 26.23 -25.04 5.45
CA TYR A 411 25.40 -25.01 6.64
C TYR A 411 26.21 -24.85 7.92
N ASP A 412 27.35 -25.54 8.05
CA ASP A 412 28.13 -25.58 9.29
C ASP A 412 28.85 -24.26 9.59
N ARG A 413 29.25 -23.55 8.53
CA ARG A 413 30.02 -22.30 8.61
C ARG A 413 29.20 -21.06 8.24
N ASP A 414 27.91 -21.23 7.95
CA ASP A 414 26.98 -20.20 7.48
C ASP A 414 27.61 -19.23 6.45
N ARG A 415 28.17 -19.80 5.38
CA ARG A 415 28.89 -19.04 4.34
C ARG A 415 28.72 -19.66 2.96
N PRO A 416 28.90 -18.90 1.86
CA PRO A 416 28.81 -19.48 0.53
C PRO A 416 29.93 -20.50 0.29
N LEU A 417 29.62 -21.58 -0.43
CA LEU A 417 30.61 -22.51 -0.95
C LEU A 417 31.53 -21.80 -1.96
N PRO A 418 32.78 -22.29 -2.14
CA PRO A 418 33.69 -21.74 -3.14
C PRO A 418 33.06 -21.67 -4.54
N VAL A 419 33.50 -20.70 -5.34
CA VAL A 419 33.00 -20.54 -6.72
C VAL A 419 33.28 -21.82 -7.51
N GLY A 420 32.23 -22.35 -8.16
CA GLY A 420 32.32 -23.60 -8.92
C GLY A 420 32.12 -24.87 -8.08
N VAL A 421 31.97 -24.76 -6.75
CA VAL A 421 31.62 -25.89 -5.87
C VAL A 421 30.13 -25.85 -5.55
N GLU A 422 29.48 -27.01 -5.60
CA GLU A 422 28.07 -27.22 -5.26
C GLU A 422 27.89 -28.58 -4.57
N ARG A 423 26.84 -28.73 -3.75
CA ARG A 423 26.41 -30.07 -3.28
C ARG A 423 25.77 -30.83 -4.45
N HIS A 424 26.24 -32.06 -4.66
CA HIS A 424 25.66 -32.96 -5.66
C HIS A 424 24.24 -33.40 -5.24
N PRO A 425 23.25 -33.34 -6.15
CA PRO A 425 21.92 -33.88 -5.89
C PRO A 425 22.01 -35.37 -5.53
N GLY A 426 21.57 -35.78 -4.35
CA GLY A 426 21.56 -37.20 -3.96
C GLY A 426 22.67 -37.69 -3.03
N THR A 427 23.87 -37.08 -2.98
CA THR A 427 25.01 -37.67 -2.22
C THR A 427 25.56 -36.82 -1.07
N SER A 428 25.10 -35.58 -0.87
CA SER A 428 25.69 -34.60 0.07
C SER A 428 27.14 -34.22 -0.21
N ARG A 429 27.78 -34.86 -1.19
CA ARG A 429 29.18 -34.61 -1.54
C ARG A 429 29.26 -33.26 -2.22
N LEU A 430 30.25 -32.48 -1.80
CA LEU A 430 30.65 -31.29 -2.52
C LEU A 430 31.39 -31.73 -3.77
N VAL A 431 30.98 -31.20 -4.90
CA VAL A 431 31.57 -31.50 -6.21
C VAL A 431 31.89 -30.22 -6.95
N TRP A 432 32.89 -30.27 -7.80
CA TRP A 432 33.11 -29.23 -8.79
C TRP A 432 32.00 -29.30 -9.84
N LYS A 433 31.24 -28.22 -9.98
CA LYS A 433 30.14 -28.12 -10.94
C LYS A 433 30.55 -28.46 -12.37
N LYS A 434 31.77 -28.07 -12.77
CA LYS A 434 32.27 -28.26 -14.14
C LYS A 434 32.65 -29.72 -14.42
N THR A 435 33.24 -30.42 -13.45
CA THR A 435 33.81 -31.77 -13.67
C THR A 435 32.99 -32.88 -13.03
N GLY A 436 32.14 -32.57 -12.05
CA GLY A 436 31.43 -33.54 -11.22
C GLY A 436 32.33 -34.24 -10.18
N GLU A 437 33.64 -33.96 -10.18
CA GLU A 437 34.59 -34.58 -9.26
C GLU A 437 34.41 -34.09 -7.83
N ALA A 438 34.69 -34.96 -6.87
CA ALA A 438 34.61 -34.63 -5.45
C ALA A 438 35.55 -33.46 -5.09
N PHE A 439 35.01 -32.46 -4.39
CA PHE A 439 35.79 -31.37 -3.84
C PHE A 439 36.42 -31.80 -2.51
N THR A 440 37.75 -31.86 -2.45
CA THR A 440 38.53 -32.23 -1.26
C THR A 440 39.12 -31.05 -0.51
N GLY A 441 38.87 -29.82 -0.97
CA GLY A 441 39.37 -28.61 -0.33
C GLY A 441 38.66 -28.31 1.01
N GLN A 442 39.28 -27.46 1.83
CA GLN A 442 38.65 -26.98 3.07
C GLN A 442 37.51 -26.01 2.75
N VAL A 443 36.30 -26.33 3.21
CA VAL A 443 35.03 -25.62 2.96
C VAL A 443 34.76 -24.54 3.98
#